data_AF-A0A1J3E1N9-F1
#
_entry.id   AF-A0A1J3E1N9-F1
#
_cell.length_a   1.000
_cell.length_b   1.000
_cell.length_c   1.000
_cell.angle_alpha   90.00
_cell.angle_beta   90.00
_cell.angle_gamma   90.00
#
_symmetry.space_group_name_H-M   'P 1'
#
loop_
_entity.id
_entity.type
_entity.pdbx_description
1 polymer ?
#
loop_
_entity_poly.entity_id
_entity_poly.type
_entity_poly.pdbx_seq_one_letter_code
_entity_poly.pdbx_strand_id
1 'polypeptide(L)'
;MITIPYLTAVSTYFSYGLIFAFGHLRDFFRRFLDWWLTSNLQGYAPICLGHEDFYIRRFYHRIHDCFERPISSAPDAWFDVVERYSNDNNKTLKRTTKTSRCLNLGSYNYLGFGSLDEYCTPRVIESLKKFSASTCSSRVDAGTTSVHAELEECVTRFVGKPAAVVFGMGYATNSAIIPVLIGKGGLIISDSLNHSS
;
A
#
# COMPACT_ATOMS: atom_id res chain seq x y z
N MET A 1 12.63 20.55 13.28
CA MET A 1 12.56 19.09 13.43
C MET A 1 11.40 18.82 14.39
N ILE A 2 10.32 18.19 13.92
CA ILE A 2 9.15 17.90 14.77
C ILE A 2 9.54 16.74 15.68
N THR A 3 9.72 17.00 16.98
CA THR A 3 10.02 15.96 17.97
C THR A 3 8.72 15.41 18.51
N ILE A 4 8.52 14.09 18.37
CA ILE A 4 7.37 13.43 18.97
C ILE A 4 7.53 13.52 20.50
N PRO A 5 6.51 13.98 21.25
CA PRO A 5 6.58 14.01 22.71
C PRO A 5 6.92 12.62 23.25
N TYR A 6 7.86 12.55 24.19
CA TYR A 6 8.34 11.27 24.75
C TYR A 6 7.19 10.42 25.33
N LEU A 7 6.23 11.08 25.99
CA LEU A 7 5.04 10.43 26.51
C LEU A 7 4.22 9.75 25.40
N THR A 8 4.06 10.39 24.25
CA THR A 8 3.32 9.83 23.11
C THR A 8 4.05 8.62 22.54
N ALA A 9 5.38 8.70 22.36
CA ALA A 9 6.16 7.58 21.89
C ALA A 9 6.09 6.38 22.85
N VAL A 10 6.33 6.61 24.14
CA VAL A 10 6.31 5.55 25.16
C VAL A 10 4.93 4.93 25.31
N SER A 11 3.87 5.75 25.39
CA SER A 11 2.49 5.25 25.51
C SER A 11 2.05 4.46 24.28
N THR A 12 2.49 4.86 23.08
CA THR A 12 2.24 4.12 21.84
C THR A 12 2.90 2.74 21.93
N TYR A 13 4.22 2.66 22.15
CA TYR A 13 4.93 1.37 22.23
C TYR A 13 4.41 0.49 23.36
N PHE A 14 4.09 1.08 24.51
CA PHE A 14 3.49 0.36 25.63
C PHE A 14 2.12 -0.22 25.27
N SER A 15 1.28 0.55 24.56
CA SER A 15 -0.02 0.07 24.08
C SER A 15 0.12 -1.09 23.10
N TYR A 16 1.09 -1.00 22.16
CA TYR A 16 1.40 -2.09 21.24
C TYR A 16 1.86 -3.34 22.01
N GLY A 17 2.75 -3.18 22.99
CA GLY A 17 3.26 -4.26 23.83
C GLY A 17 2.17 -4.93 24.67
N LEU A 18 1.23 -4.16 25.23
CA LEU A 18 0.08 -4.69 25.95
C LEU A 18 -0.81 -5.54 25.05
N ILE A 19 -1.21 -5.03 23.88
CA ILE A 19 -2.07 -5.78 22.94
C ILE A 19 -1.36 -7.07 22.51
N PHE A 20 -0.05 -7.01 22.28
CA PHE A 20 0.77 -8.18 21.92
C PHE A 20 0.80 -9.22 23.05
N ALA A 21 1.13 -8.81 24.27
CA ALA A 21 1.21 -9.70 25.44
C ALA A 21 -0.15 -10.35 25.75
N PHE A 22 -1.23 -9.56 25.80
CA PHE A 22 -2.58 -10.09 26.00
C PHE A 22 -3.05 -10.98 24.85
N GLY A 23 -2.65 -10.67 23.62
CA GLY A 23 -2.90 -11.51 22.45
C GLY A 23 -2.31 -12.91 22.64
N HIS A 24 -1.04 -12.99 23.05
CA HIS A 24 -0.35 -14.25 23.28
C HIS A 24 -0.89 -15.00 24.50
N LEU A 25 -1.20 -14.29 25.58
CA LEU A 25 -1.81 -14.89 26.77
C LEU A 25 -3.17 -15.53 26.42
N ARG A 26 -3.99 -14.85 25.60
CA ARG A 26 -5.27 -15.39 25.15
C ARG A 26 -5.12 -16.59 24.22
N ASP A 27 -4.13 -16.59 23.33
CA ASP A 27 -3.84 -17.75 22.48
C ASP A 27 -3.28 -18.93 23.28
N PHE A 28 -2.48 -18.66 24.31
CA PHE A 28 -2.02 -19.67 25.26
C PHE A 28 -3.21 -20.36 25.93
N PHE A 29 -4.12 -19.62 26.57
CA PHE A 29 -5.31 -20.21 27.19
C PHE A 29 -6.25 -20.88 26.18
N ARG A 30 -6.38 -20.35 24.96
CA ARG A 30 -7.18 -21.00 23.91
C ARG A 30 -6.65 -22.39 23.57
N ARG A 31 -5.33 -22.58 23.53
CA ARG A 31 -4.73 -23.90 23.28
C ARG A 31 -5.10 -24.93 24.36
N PHE A 32 -5.30 -24.49 25.61
CA PHE A 32 -5.73 -25.38 26.69
C PHE A 32 -7.22 -25.71 26.62
N LEU A 33 -8.08 -24.74 26.27
CA LEU A 33 -9.53 -24.96 26.18
C LEU A 33 -9.96 -25.68 24.88
N ASP A 34 -9.40 -25.28 23.74
CA ASP A 34 -9.81 -25.73 22.42
C ASP A 34 -8.91 -26.85 21.87
N TRP A 35 -8.16 -27.55 22.74
CA TRP A 35 -7.25 -28.65 22.36
C TRP A 35 -7.92 -29.70 21.46
N TRP A 36 -9.23 -29.88 21.58
CA TRP A 36 -10.03 -30.86 20.84
C TRP A 36 -10.67 -30.34 19.55
N LEU A 37 -10.62 -29.03 19.28
CA LEU A 37 -11.43 -28.38 18.23
C LEU A 37 -10.65 -28.01 16.96
N THR A 38 -9.33 -28.11 16.94
CA THR A 38 -8.54 -27.74 15.75
C THR A 38 -8.24 -28.97 14.89
N SER A 39 -9.04 -29.16 13.82
CA SER A 39 -8.63 -29.99 12.69
C SER A 39 -8.34 -29.09 11.49
N ASN A 40 -7.12 -29.19 10.93
CA ASN A 40 -6.87 -28.70 9.59
C ASN A 40 -7.48 -29.71 8.61
N LEU A 41 -8.21 -29.23 7.61
CA LEU A 41 -8.73 -30.07 6.55
C LEU A 41 -7.57 -30.80 5.85
N GLN A 42 -7.60 -32.13 5.87
CA GLN A 42 -6.54 -32.95 5.31
C GLN A 42 -6.42 -32.69 3.80
N GLY A 43 -5.22 -32.33 3.33
CA GLY A 43 -4.94 -32.03 1.92
C GLY A 43 -5.07 -30.56 1.50
N TYR A 44 -5.47 -29.66 2.40
CA TYR A 44 -5.54 -28.23 2.12
C TYR A 44 -4.45 -27.45 2.87
N ALA A 45 -3.96 -26.36 2.25
CA ALA A 45 -3.14 -25.39 2.95
C ALA A 45 -3.95 -24.79 4.11
N PRO A 46 -3.39 -24.66 5.32
CA PRO A 46 -4.14 -24.10 6.44
C PRO A 46 -4.41 -22.62 6.18
N ILE A 47 -5.68 -22.22 6.35
CA ILE A 47 -6.16 -20.85 6.06
C ILE A 47 -5.50 -19.82 7.00
N CYS A 48 -5.13 -20.24 8.21
CA CYS A 48 -4.59 -19.39 9.27
C CYS A 48 -3.25 -19.96 9.74
N LEU A 49 -2.13 -19.41 9.27
CA LEU A 49 -0.79 -19.84 9.65
C LEU A 49 0.02 -18.72 10.31
N GLY A 50 0.75 -19.09 11.36
CA GLY A 50 1.84 -18.28 11.92
C GLY A 50 1.41 -16.94 12.53
N HIS A 51 2.27 -15.94 12.35
CA HIS A 51 2.14 -14.61 12.96
C HIS A 51 1.11 -13.71 12.26
N GLU A 52 0.80 -13.96 10.99
CA GLU A 52 -0.20 -13.18 10.24
C GLU A 52 -1.60 -13.38 10.81
N ASP A 53 -1.97 -14.64 11.07
CA ASP A 53 -3.22 -14.99 11.72
C ASP A 53 -3.33 -14.39 13.13
N PHE A 54 -2.23 -14.43 13.90
CA PHE A 54 -2.17 -13.75 15.19
C PHE A 54 -2.45 -12.25 15.05
N TYR A 55 -1.78 -11.59 14.11
CA TYR A 55 -1.95 -10.17 13.86
C TYR A 55 -3.41 -9.84 13.53
N ILE A 56 -4.04 -10.55 12.59
CA ILE A 56 -5.44 -10.31 12.22
C ILE A 56 -6.39 -10.53 13.40
N ARG A 57 -6.28 -11.67 14.09
CA ARG A 57 -7.21 -12.06 15.18
C ARG A 57 -7.07 -11.22 16.44
N ARG A 58 -5.85 -10.82 16.78
CA ARG A 58 -5.51 -10.23 18.09
C ARG A 58 -5.17 -8.75 17.99
N PHE A 59 -4.58 -8.30 16.88
CA PHE A 59 -4.05 -6.97 16.72
C PHE A 59 -4.94 -6.08 15.83
N TYR A 60 -5.06 -6.46 14.56
CA TYR A 60 -5.62 -5.66 13.47
C TYR A 60 -6.93 -4.98 13.84
N HIS A 61 -7.98 -5.74 14.18
CA HIS A 61 -9.28 -5.15 14.50
C HIS A 61 -9.23 -4.11 15.62
N ARG A 62 -8.35 -4.24 16.62
CA ARG A 62 -8.26 -3.25 17.71
C ARG A 62 -7.71 -1.91 17.25
N ILE A 63 -6.76 -1.94 16.31
CA ILE A 63 -5.99 -0.77 15.92
C ILE A 63 -6.33 -0.24 14.51
N HIS A 64 -7.09 -0.99 13.70
CA HIS A 64 -7.34 -0.61 12.30
C HIS A 64 -8.04 0.73 12.13
N ASP A 65 -8.80 1.19 13.13
CA ASP A 65 -9.35 2.54 13.10
C ASP A 65 -8.28 3.65 13.12
N CYS A 66 -7.05 3.38 13.60
CA CYS A 66 -5.98 4.37 13.64
C CYS A 66 -5.38 4.68 12.26
N PHE A 67 -5.41 3.74 11.31
CA PHE A 67 -4.75 3.88 10.01
C PHE A 67 -5.66 3.71 8.80
N GLU A 68 -6.91 3.24 8.99
CA GLU A 68 -7.86 3.02 7.88
C GLU A 68 -9.01 4.04 7.86
N ARG A 69 -8.82 5.21 8.47
CA ARG A 69 -9.90 6.21 8.45
C ARG A 69 -10.06 6.77 7.04
N PRO A 70 -11.27 6.75 6.47
CA PRO A 70 -11.51 7.33 5.16
C PRO A 70 -11.26 8.83 5.20
N ILE A 71 -10.54 9.33 4.18
CA ILE A 71 -10.45 10.76 3.93
C ILE A 71 -11.72 11.25 3.22
N SER A 72 -12.16 12.47 3.54
CA SER A 72 -13.33 13.12 2.92
C SER A 72 -12.97 14.43 2.22
N SER A 73 -11.69 14.74 2.09
CA SER A 73 -11.17 15.89 1.33
C SER A 73 -10.02 15.45 0.43
N ALA A 74 -9.50 16.39 -0.37
CA ALA A 74 -8.24 16.18 -1.07
C ALA A 74 -7.11 15.85 -0.06
N PRO A 75 -6.19 14.93 -0.38
CA PRO A 75 -5.10 14.52 0.51
C PRO A 75 -3.95 15.53 0.48
N ASP A 76 -4.25 16.78 0.79
CA ASP A 76 -3.31 17.90 0.86
C ASP A 76 -2.53 17.89 2.20
N ALA A 77 -1.74 18.93 2.48
CA ALA A 77 -1.07 19.17 3.75
C ALA A 77 -2.04 19.09 4.94
N TRP A 78 -3.30 19.47 4.73
CA TRP A 78 -4.37 19.23 5.67
C TRP A 78 -5.51 18.51 4.97
N PHE A 79 -6.01 17.43 5.59
CA PHE A 79 -7.15 16.70 5.08
C PHE A 79 -8.16 16.39 6.17
N ASP A 80 -9.39 16.18 5.74
CA ASP A 80 -10.50 15.85 6.61
C ASP A 80 -10.67 14.33 6.65
N VAL A 81 -10.80 13.82 7.87
CA VAL A 81 -10.98 12.40 8.14
C VAL A 81 -12.39 12.16 8.64
N VAL A 82 -13.07 11.17 8.08
CA VAL A 82 -14.41 10.79 8.52
C VAL A 82 -14.32 10.13 9.89
N GLU A 83 -15.06 10.68 10.87
CA GLU A 83 -15.16 10.05 12.18
C GLU A 83 -16.00 8.78 12.08
N ARG A 84 -15.57 7.75 12.82
CA ARG A 84 -16.25 6.45 12.87
C ARG A 84 -16.43 6.03 14.31
N TYR A 85 -17.43 5.20 14.55
CA TYR A 85 -17.62 4.52 15.82
C TYR A 85 -17.80 3.02 15.59
N SER A 86 -17.53 2.25 16.63
CA SER A 86 -17.76 0.81 16.68
C SER A 86 -18.54 0.46 17.93
N ASN A 87 -19.44 -0.51 17.79
CA ASN A 87 -20.17 -1.12 18.91
C ASN A 87 -19.72 -2.57 19.17
N ASP A 88 -18.68 -3.05 18.50
CA ASP A 88 -18.27 -4.45 18.47
C ASP A 88 -16.75 -4.67 18.60
N ASN A 89 -16.09 -3.78 19.36
CA ASN A 89 -14.64 -3.76 19.55
C ASN A 89 -13.85 -3.59 18.24
N ASN A 90 -14.27 -2.63 17.42
CA ASN A 90 -13.63 -2.30 16.15
C ASN A 90 -13.58 -3.52 15.19
N LYS A 91 -14.61 -4.36 15.17
CA LYS A 91 -14.76 -5.35 14.08
C LYS A 91 -15.47 -4.74 12.90
N THR A 92 -16.48 -3.92 13.18
CA THR A 92 -17.17 -3.09 12.20
C THR A 92 -17.04 -1.63 12.60
N LEU A 93 -16.82 -0.77 11.60
CA LEU A 93 -16.72 0.67 11.77
C LEU A 93 -17.83 1.36 10.99
N LYS A 94 -18.74 2.02 11.70
CA LYS A 94 -19.81 2.80 11.12
C LYS A 94 -19.36 4.24 10.94
N ARG A 95 -19.47 4.73 9.70
CA ARG A 95 -19.14 6.12 9.34
C ARG A 95 -20.19 7.06 9.92
N THR A 96 -19.72 8.19 10.43
CA THR A 96 -20.59 9.30 10.84
C THR A 96 -20.62 10.38 9.76
N THR A 97 -21.43 11.41 9.97
CA THR A 97 -21.42 12.63 9.14
C THR A 97 -20.37 13.64 9.59
N LYS A 98 -19.70 13.41 10.73
CA LYS A 98 -18.70 14.32 11.28
C LYS A 98 -17.33 14.05 10.67
N THR A 99 -16.57 15.11 10.50
CA THR A 99 -15.22 15.07 9.99
C THR A 99 -14.28 15.82 10.93
N SER A 100 -13.03 15.36 11.00
CA SER A 100 -11.97 15.98 11.78
C SER A 100 -10.84 16.40 10.86
N ARG A 101 -10.40 17.66 11.00
CA ARG A 101 -9.29 18.25 10.23
C ARG A 101 -7.96 17.75 10.81
N CYS A 102 -7.13 17.12 9.99
CA CYS A 102 -5.84 16.55 10.41
C CYS A 102 -4.70 17.04 9.52
N LEU A 103 -3.51 17.17 10.11
CA LEU A 103 -2.29 17.47 9.38
C LEU A 103 -1.73 16.19 8.73
N ASN A 104 -1.33 16.29 7.47
CA ASN A 104 -0.78 15.19 6.71
C ASN A 104 0.71 15.02 6.97
N LEU A 105 1.04 14.02 7.78
CA LEU A 105 2.41 13.65 8.10
C LEU A 105 2.88 12.38 7.39
N GLY A 106 2.02 11.77 6.57
CA GLY A 106 2.25 10.46 5.96
C GLY A 106 2.33 10.46 4.44
N SER A 107 2.27 11.63 3.79
CA SER A 107 2.25 11.73 2.33
C SER A 107 3.56 12.28 1.77
N TYR A 108 4.03 11.67 0.69
CA TYR A 108 5.16 12.12 -0.11
C TYR A 108 4.71 13.12 -1.21
N ASN A 109 3.93 14.15 -0.84
CA ASN A 109 3.41 15.14 -1.78
C ASN A 109 4.41 16.29 -2.05
N TYR A 110 5.66 15.96 -2.36
CA TYR A 110 6.73 16.96 -2.55
C TYR A 110 6.48 17.90 -3.73
N LEU A 111 5.80 17.41 -4.78
CA LEU A 111 5.47 18.18 -5.97
C LEU A 111 4.15 18.95 -5.85
N GLY A 112 3.39 18.75 -4.77
CA GLY A 112 2.07 19.37 -4.60
C GLY A 112 0.94 18.72 -5.41
N PHE A 113 1.22 17.88 -6.41
CA PHE A 113 0.21 17.30 -7.30
C PHE A 113 -0.70 16.23 -6.68
N GLY A 114 -0.45 15.82 -5.43
CA GLY A 114 -1.32 14.90 -4.69
C GLY A 114 -2.64 15.54 -4.24
N SER A 115 -2.72 16.87 -4.15
CA SER A 115 -3.95 17.60 -3.84
C SER A 115 -4.67 18.06 -5.11
N LEU A 116 -5.73 18.87 -4.93
CA LEU A 116 -6.28 19.62 -6.05
C LEU A 116 -5.19 20.52 -6.62
N ASP A 117 -4.95 20.37 -7.92
CA ASP A 117 -3.97 21.12 -8.68
C ASP A 117 -4.62 21.60 -9.97
N GLU A 118 -4.51 22.90 -10.25
CA GLU A 118 -5.20 23.56 -11.37
C GLU A 118 -4.74 23.00 -12.73
N TYR A 119 -3.50 22.52 -12.81
CA TYR A 119 -2.95 21.96 -14.03
C TYR A 119 -3.26 20.45 -14.16
N CYS A 120 -2.96 19.66 -13.14
CA CYS A 120 -3.03 18.20 -13.18
C CYS A 120 -4.46 17.68 -13.01
N THR A 121 -5.23 18.21 -12.06
CA THR A 121 -6.53 17.62 -11.69
C THR A 121 -7.52 17.59 -12.86
N PRO A 122 -7.70 18.66 -13.66
CA PRO A 122 -8.61 18.62 -14.81
C PRO A 122 -8.19 17.59 -15.86
N ARG A 123 -6.87 17.45 -16.12
CA ARG A 123 -6.31 16.49 -17.08
C ARG A 123 -6.48 15.04 -16.64
N VAL A 124 -6.31 14.78 -15.34
CA VAL A 124 -6.59 13.46 -14.75
C VAL A 124 -8.07 13.13 -14.88
N ILE A 125 -8.98 14.06 -14.57
CA ILE A 125 -10.43 13.86 -14.72
C ILE A 125 -10.81 13.58 -16.18
N GLU A 126 -10.26 14.34 -17.14
CA GLU A 126 -10.49 14.10 -18.56
C GLU A 126 -9.97 12.72 -18.99
N SER A 127 -8.78 12.35 -18.53
CA SER A 127 -8.20 11.02 -18.78
C SER A 127 -9.08 9.92 -18.22
N LEU A 128 -9.61 10.06 -17.01
CA LEU A 128 -10.50 9.08 -16.38
C LEU A 128 -11.86 8.93 -17.07
N LYS A 129 -12.36 10.01 -17.70
CA LYS A 129 -13.57 9.95 -18.53
C LYS A 129 -13.35 9.13 -19.81
N LYS A 130 -12.13 9.13 -20.34
CA LYS A 130 -11.75 8.39 -21.57
C LYS A 130 -11.27 6.97 -21.27
N PHE A 131 -10.47 6.81 -20.23
CA PHE A 131 -9.87 5.56 -19.76
C PHE A 131 -10.37 5.30 -18.35
N SER A 132 -11.36 4.41 -18.23
CA SER A 132 -11.97 4.09 -16.93
C SER A 132 -10.90 3.67 -15.92
N ALA A 133 -11.11 4.06 -14.65
CA ALA A 133 -10.32 3.58 -13.53
C ALA A 133 -10.34 2.05 -13.38
N SER A 134 -11.27 1.33 -14.02
CA SER A 134 -11.31 -0.14 -14.06
C SER A 134 -10.28 -0.76 -15.01
N THR A 135 -9.51 0.04 -15.75
CA THR A 135 -8.41 -0.41 -16.61
C THR A 135 -7.15 -0.69 -15.76
N CYS A 136 -7.31 -1.40 -14.64
CA CYS A 136 -6.24 -1.65 -13.65
C CYS A 136 -5.27 -2.77 -14.05
N SER A 137 -5.19 -3.13 -15.34
CA SER A 137 -4.31 -4.22 -15.76
C SER A 137 -2.98 -3.70 -16.25
N SER A 138 -1.98 -4.58 -16.21
CA SER A 138 -0.67 -4.29 -16.80
C SER A 138 -0.81 -4.06 -18.31
N ARG A 139 0.17 -3.39 -18.92
CA ARG A 139 0.25 -3.23 -20.39
C ARG A 139 0.22 -4.56 -21.13
N VAL A 140 0.72 -5.63 -20.50
CA VAL A 140 0.71 -6.98 -21.08
C VAL A 140 -0.71 -7.51 -21.25
N ASP A 141 -1.59 -7.20 -20.30
CA ASP A 141 -2.95 -7.75 -20.28
C ASP A 141 -3.96 -6.81 -20.96
N ALA A 142 -3.87 -5.50 -20.71
CA ALA A 142 -4.81 -4.49 -21.20
C ALA A 142 -4.33 -3.76 -22.46
N GLY A 143 -3.12 -4.05 -22.92
CA GLY A 143 -2.52 -3.41 -24.09
C GLY A 143 -1.98 -1.99 -23.82
N THR A 144 -1.51 -1.36 -24.90
CA THR A 144 -0.93 -0.01 -24.87
C THR A 144 -2.01 1.03 -25.17
N THR A 145 -2.10 2.07 -24.34
CA THR A 145 -3.03 3.20 -24.52
C THR A 145 -2.30 4.41 -25.10
N SER A 146 -3.02 5.41 -25.61
CA SER A 146 -2.39 6.65 -26.10
C SER A 146 -1.62 7.38 -24.99
N VAL A 147 -2.11 7.33 -23.74
CA VAL A 147 -1.46 7.94 -22.58
C VAL A 147 -0.09 7.31 -22.30
N HIS A 148 0.06 5.99 -22.52
CA HIS A 148 1.37 5.34 -22.40
C HIS A 148 2.36 5.87 -23.44
N ALA A 149 1.91 5.98 -24.70
CA ALA A 149 2.75 6.48 -25.79
C ALA A 149 3.13 7.96 -25.60
N GLU A 150 2.19 8.80 -25.17
CA GLU A 150 2.42 10.22 -24.85
C GLU A 150 3.43 10.39 -23.71
N LEU A 151 3.33 9.55 -22.66
CA LEU A 151 4.29 9.54 -21.56
C LEU A 151 5.69 9.12 -22.03
N GLU A 152 5.77 8.04 -22.80
CA GLU A 152 7.05 7.56 -23.35
C GLU A 152 7.69 8.60 -24.27
N GLU A 153 6.91 9.25 -25.12
CA GLU A 153 7.39 10.35 -25.97
C GLU A 153 7.90 11.53 -25.11
N CYS A 154 7.21 11.87 -24.03
CA CYS A 154 7.68 12.88 -23.08
C CYS A 154 9.06 12.50 -22.49
N VAL A 155 9.22 11.25 -22.08
CA VAL A 155 10.50 10.73 -21.56
C VAL A 155 11.58 10.72 -22.64
N THR A 156 11.26 10.35 -23.89
CA THR A 156 12.24 10.39 -25.00
C THR A 156 12.81 11.78 -25.21
N ARG A 157 11.95 12.80 -25.21
CA ARG A 157 12.34 14.21 -25.35
C ARG A 157 13.16 14.69 -24.15
N PHE A 158 12.79 14.29 -22.94
CA PHE A 158 13.51 14.65 -21.73
C PHE A 158 14.91 14.04 -21.67
N VAL A 159 15.05 12.75 -21.99
CA VAL A 159 16.34 12.03 -21.92
C VAL A 159 17.18 12.20 -23.19
N GLY A 160 16.58 12.67 -24.29
CA GLY A 160 17.26 12.84 -25.58
C GLY A 160 17.57 11.51 -26.26
N LYS A 161 16.63 10.56 -26.23
CA LYS A 161 16.78 9.21 -26.81
C LYS A 161 15.71 8.93 -27.87
N PRO A 162 15.97 8.06 -28.85
CA PRO A 162 15.03 7.80 -29.94
C PRO A 162 13.75 7.07 -29.49
N ALA A 163 13.81 6.32 -28.40
CA ALA A 163 12.68 5.59 -27.83
C ALA A 163 12.87 5.43 -26.32
N ALA A 164 11.76 5.29 -25.60
CA ALA A 164 11.73 5.04 -24.16
C ALA A 164 10.58 4.08 -23.85
N VAL A 165 10.75 3.28 -22.79
CA VAL A 165 9.70 2.43 -22.24
C VAL A 165 9.60 2.72 -20.74
N VAL A 166 8.38 2.90 -20.24
CA VAL A 166 8.15 3.22 -18.83
C VAL A 166 7.69 1.99 -18.06
N PHE A 167 8.29 1.77 -16.89
CA PHE A 167 7.96 0.71 -15.95
C PHE A 167 7.45 1.31 -14.63
N GLY A 168 6.48 0.65 -13.99
CA GLY A 168 5.89 1.12 -12.73
C GLY A 168 6.79 0.94 -11.49
N MET A 169 7.90 0.18 -11.60
CA MET A 169 8.81 -0.09 -10.51
C MET A 169 10.25 -0.22 -11.04
N GLY A 170 11.22 0.38 -10.35
CA GLY A 170 12.63 0.39 -10.78
C GLY A 170 13.25 -1.01 -10.89
N TYR A 171 12.98 -1.91 -9.94
CA TYR A 171 13.42 -3.31 -10.00
C TYR A 171 12.91 -4.01 -11.27
N ALA A 172 11.62 -3.79 -11.59
CA ALA A 172 10.97 -4.42 -12.73
C ALA A 172 11.62 -4.04 -14.08
N THR A 173 12.24 -2.86 -14.17
CA THR A 173 12.95 -2.42 -15.38
C THR A 173 14.03 -3.41 -15.79
N ASN A 174 14.94 -3.77 -14.87
CA ASN A 174 16.05 -4.69 -15.16
C ASN A 174 15.56 -6.12 -15.33
N SER A 175 14.74 -6.59 -14.39
CA SER A 175 14.28 -7.98 -14.37
C SER A 175 13.39 -8.34 -15.56
N ALA A 176 12.65 -7.38 -16.12
CA ALA A 176 11.79 -7.60 -17.29
C ALA A 176 12.54 -7.41 -18.62
N ILE A 177 13.49 -6.46 -18.72
CA ILE A 177 14.12 -6.15 -20.01
C ILE A 177 15.24 -7.12 -20.37
N ILE A 178 16.10 -7.49 -19.42
CA ILE A 178 17.29 -8.30 -19.70
C ILE A 178 16.91 -9.65 -20.35
N PRO A 179 15.91 -10.41 -19.84
CA PRO A 179 15.51 -11.68 -20.46
C PRO A 179 14.96 -11.55 -21.88
N VAL A 180 14.46 -10.38 -22.27
CA VAL A 180 13.97 -10.12 -23.64
C VAL A 180 15.14 -9.87 -24.60
N LEU A 181 16.25 -9.32 -24.11
CA LEU A 181 17.43 -9.01 -24.92
C LEU A 181 18.33 -10.23 -25.16
N ILE A 182 18.32 -11.22 -24.24
CA ILE A 182 19.24 -12.35 -24.30
C ILE A 182 18.57 -13.68 -23.95
N GLY A 183 18.76 -14.66 -24.82
CA GLY A 183 18.24 -16.02 -24.66
C GLY A 183 19.31 -17.03 -24.18
N LYS A 184 18.90 -18.29 -24.10
CA LYS A 184 19.79 -19.41 -23.75
C LYS A 184 21.02 -19.44 -24.66
N GLY A 185 22.20 -19.53 -24.05
CA GLY A 185 23.49 -19.57 -24.77
C GLY A 185 24.10 -18.18 -25.04
N GLY A 186 23.43 -17.10 -24.63
CA GLY A 186 24.01 -15.77 -24.68
C GLY A 186 25.05 -15.52 -23.58
N LEU A 187 25.97 -14.59 -23.85
CA LEU A 187 26.95 -14.07 -22.88
C LEU A 187 26.47 -12.72 -22.32
N ILE A 188 26.32 -12.64 -21.00
CA ILE A 188 26.09 -11.38 -20.28
C ILE A 188 27.40 -10.98 -19.61
N ILE A 189 27.88 -9.76 -19.90
CA ILE A 189 28.98 -9.16 -19.15
C ILE A 189 28.36 -8.28 -18.07
N SER A 190 28.53 -8.68 -16.81
CA SER A 190 27.98 -7.97 -15.65
C SER A 190 29.10 -7.21 -14.94
N ASP A 191 28.85 -5.95 -14.59
CA ASP A 191 29.74 -5.20 -13.72
C ASP A 191 29.74 -5.81 -12.31
N SER A 192 30.91 -5.85 -11.66
CA SER A 192 31.07 -6.29 -10.27
C SER A 192 30.28 -5.45 -9.25
N LEU A 193 29.94 -4.21 -9.60
CA LEU A 193 29.17 -3.28 -8.77
C LEU A 193 27.69 -3.21 -9.17
N ASN A 194 27.22 -4.11 -10.04
CA ASN A 194 25.81 -4.15 -10.40
C ASN A 194 24.91 -4.34 -9.18
N HIS A 195 23.83 -3.58 -9.15
CA HIS A 195 22.79 -3.70 -8.13
C HIS A 195 22.10 -5.06 -8.21
N SER A 196 21.62 -5.59 -7.08
CA SER A 196 21.03 -6.94 -6.97
C SER A 196 19.63 -7.11 -7.60
N SER A 197 19.22 -6.18 -8.48
CA SER A 197 17.94 -6.20 -9.20
C SER A 197 18.00 -6.99 -10.50
#